data_AF-A0A9Q4L4D6-F1
#
_entry.id   AF-A0A9Q4L4D6-F1
#
_cell.length_a   1.000
_cell.length_b   1.000
_cell.length_c   1.000
_cell.angle_alpha   90.00
_cell.angle_beta   90.00
_cell.angle_gamma   90.00
#
_symmetry.space_group_name_H-M   'P 1'
#
loop_
_entity.id
_entity.type
_entity.pdbx_description
1 polymer ?
#
loop_
_entity_poly.entity_id
_entity_poly.type
_entity_poly.pdbx_seq_one_letter_code
_entity_poly.pdbx_strand_id
1 'polypeptide(L)'
;MSSHDATLEFDYETRSRAELVAEAVAREIGEIDDERSRTTIEREESRVLIEIDADDVVALRAALNTWFSLIDVAERTADIGVDVLEAR
;
A
#
# COMPACT_ATOMS: atom_id res chain seq x y z
N MET A 1 5.40 -20.97 -16.81
CA MET A 1 4.69 -19.68 -16.74
C MET A 1 5.61 -18.76 -15.98
N SER A 2 5.99 -17.60 -16.54
CA SER A 2 6.73 -16.63 -15.73
C SER A 2 5.81 -16.17 -14.62
N SER A 3 6.28 -16.23 -13.38
CA SER A 3 5.62 -15.57 -12.27
C SER A 3 5.62 -14.07 -12.57
N HIS A 4 4.47 -13.42 -12.46
CA HIS A 4 4.34 -11.97 -12.58
C HIS A 4 4.04 -11.43 -11.19
N ASP A 5 5.11 -11.13 -10.46
CA ASP A 5 5.04 -10.64 -9.09
C ASP A 5 5.83 -9.34 -8.90
N ALA A 6 5.50 -8.62 -7.83
CA ALA A 6 6.24 -7.47 -7.37
C ALA A 6 6.11 -7.29 -5.86
N THR A 7 7.20 -6.85 -5.22
CA THR A 7 7.22 -6.40 -3.82
C THR A 7 7.46 -4.90 -3.79
N LEU A 8 6.60 -4.18 -3.08
CA LEU A 8 6.73 -2.75 -2.83
C LEU A 8 7.09 -2.56 -1.35
N GLU A 9 8.14 -1.81 -1.09
CA GLU A 9 8.60 -1.50 0.26
C GLU A 9 8.54 0.00 0.49
N PHE A 10 7.82 0.41 1.53
CA PHE A 10 7.71 1.81 1.95
C PHE A 10 8.27 1.96 3.36
N ASP A 11 9.38 2.68 3.48
CA ASP A 11 10.02 3.02 4.74
C ASP A 11 9.50 4.36 5.26
N TYR A 12 9.06 4.36 6.52
CA TYR A 12 8.54 5.53 7.21
C TYR A 12 9.47 5.98 8.35
N GLU A 13 9.41 7.26 8.68
CA GLU A 13 10.22 7.86 9.75
C GLU A 13 9.85 7.33 11.15
N THR A 14 8.59 6.91 11.33
CA THR A 14 8.10 6.40 12.60
C THR A 14 7.26 5.15 12.42
N ARG A 15 7.29 4.28 13.42
CA ARG A 15 6.41 3.11 13.51
C ARG A 15 4.94 3.51 13.44
N SER A 16 4.55 4.61 14.09
CA SER A 16 3.16 5.07 14.10
C SER A 16 2.69 5.51 12.72
N ARG A 17 3.57 6.12 11.91
CA ARG A 17 3.24 6.48 10.51
C ARG A 17 3.07 5.23 9.65
N ALA A 18 3.96 4.26 9.77
CA ALA A 18 3.82 2.98 9.06
C ALA A 18 2.54 2.24 9.45
N GLU A 19 2.19 2.22 10.75
CA GLU A 19 0.96 1.62 11.26
C GLU A 19 -0.29 2.31 10.70
N LEU A 20 -0.33 3.65 10.73
CA LEU A 20 -1.43 4.42 10.18
C LEU A 20 -1.64 4.17 8.69
N VAL A 21 -0.56 4.19 7.89
CA VAL A 21 -0.67 3.94 6.45
C VAL A 21 -1.09 2.50 6.18
N ALA A 22 -0.47 1.51 6.83
CA ALA A 22 -0.82 0.11 6.68
C ALA A 22 -2.29 -0.16 6.99
N GLU A 23 -2.80 0.35 8.12
CA GLU A 23 -4.21 0.20 8.50
C GLU A 23 -5.15 0.90 7.51
N ALA A 24 -4.76 2.06 6.98
CA ALA A 24 -5.56 2.77 6.00
C ALA A 24 -5.76 1.98 4.71
N VAL A 25 -4.69 1.37 4.19
CA VAL A 25 -4.73 0.63 2.91
C VAL A 25 -5.12 -0.84 3.05
N ALA A 26 -4.92 -1.46 4.21
CA ALA A 26 -5.29 -2.87 4.45
C ALA A 26 -6.80 -3.12 4.30
N ARG A 27 -7.63 -2.09 4.48
CA ARG A 27 -9.08 -2.16 4.27
C ARG A 27 -9.48 -2.39 2.80
N GLU A 28 -8.58 -2.09 1.88
CA GLU A 28 -8.84 -2.19 0.43
C GLU A 28 -8.48 -3.58 -0.12
N ILE A 29 -7.85 -4.44 0.71
CA ILE A 29 -7.58 -5.84 0.38
C ILE A 29 -8.91 -6.58 0.17
N GLY A 30 -9.00 -7.36 -0.91
CA GLY A 30 -10.21 -8.08 -1.30
C GLY A 30 -11.29 -7.22 -2.00
N GLU A 31 -11.27 -5.89 -1.86
CA GLU A 31 -12.10 -4.98 -2.67
C GLU A 31 -11.46 -4.69 -4.04
N ILE A 32 -10.12 -4.66 -4.08
CA ILE A 32 -9.32 -4.31 -5.25
C ILE A 32 -8.77 -5.55 -5.97
N ASP A 33 -8.63 -6.66 -5.25
CA ASP A 33 -8.24 -7.92 -5.85
C ASP A 33 -9.33 -8.36 -6.84
N ASP A 34 -8.95 -8.54 -8.10
CA ASP A 34 -9.78 -9.15 -9.14
C ASP A 34 -9.30 -10.59 -9.37
N GLU A 35 -9.99 -11.34 -10.24
CA GLU A 35 -9.66 -12.74 -10.55
C GLU A 35 -8.20 -12.96 -11.02
N ARG A 36 -7.51 -11.89 -11.45
CA ARG A 36 -6.20 -11.92 -12.10
C ARG A 36 -5.04 -11.37 -11.26
N SER A 37 -5.29 -10.87 -10.06
CA SER A 37 -4.23 -10.42 -9.15
C SER A 37 -4.62 -10.56 -7.70
N ARG A 38 -3.66 -10.90 -6.85
CA ARG A 38 -3.81 -10.97 -5.39
C ARG A 38 -2.76 -10.12 -4.72
N THR A 39 -3.15 -9.44 -3.66
CA THR A 39 -2.25 -8.62 -2.86
C THR A 39 -2.24 -9.06 -1.41
N THR A 40 -1.05 -9.08 -0.79
CA THR A 40 -0.87 -9.16 0.66
C THR A 40 -0.19 -7.89 1.16
N ILE A 41 -0.50 -7.50 2.39
CA ILE A 41 0.12 -6.35 3.05
C ILE A 41 0.63 -6.81 4.40
N GLU A 42 1.89 -6.51 4.66
CA GLU A 42 2.55 -6.74 5.94
C GLU A 42 3.19 -5.43 6.44
N ARG A 43 3.39 -5.33 7.76
CA ARG A 43 4.07 -4.19 8.36
C ARG A 43 5.11 -4.64 9.36
N GLU A 44 6.35 -4.29 9.11
CA GLU A 44 7.50 -4.57 9.96
C GLU A 44 8.05 -3.26 10.53
N GLU A 45 7.91 -3.06 11.85
CA GLU A 45 8.33 -1.82 12.52
C GLU A 45 7.83 -0.54 11.82
N SER A 46 8.70 0.19 11.13
CA SER A 46 8.40 1.41 10.39
C SER A 46 8.35 1.20 8.87
N ARG A 47 8.18 -0.05 8.41
CA ARG A 47 8.11 -0.42 7.00
C ARG A 47 6.77 -1.09 6.68
N VAL A 48 6.21 -0.75 5.53
CA VAL A 48 5.06 -1.44 4.93
C VAL A 48 5.54 -2.22 3.71
N LEU A 49 5.21 -3.50 3.66
CA LEU A 49 5.46 -4.39 2.54
C LEU A 49 4.14 -4.72 1.86
N ILE A 50 4.12 -4.61 0.53
CA ILE A 50 3.00 -5.03 -0.30
C ILE A 50 3.53 -6.04 -1.30
N GLU A 51 3.01 -7.25 -1.28
CA GLU A 51 3.35 -8.28 -2.28
C GLU A 51 2.16 -8.46 -3.22
N ILE A 52 2.45 -8.46 -4.52
CA ILE A 52 1.44 -8.58 -5.56
C ILE A 52 1.81 -9.76 -6.43
N ASP A 53 0.89 -10.72 -6.54
CA ASP A 53 0.92 -11.79 -7.53
C ASP A 53 -0.10 -11.51 -8.62
N ALA A 54 0.25 -11.73 -9.88
CA ALA A 54 -0.64 -11.53 -11.02
C ALA A 54 -0.49 -12.61 -12.10
N ASP A 55 -1.55 -12.82 -12.87
CA ASP A 55 -1.55 -13.78 -13.99
C ASP A 55 -0.81 -13.27 -15.23
N ASP A 56 -0.71 -11.94 -15.38
CA ASP A 56 -0.08 -11.28 -16.52
C ASP A 56 0.46 -9.88 -16.16
N VAL A 57 1.32 -9.33 -17.03
CA VAL A 57 1.94 -8.00 -16.83
C VAL A 57 0.95 -6.83 -16.87
N VAL A 58 -0.22 -7.00 -17.51
CA VAL A 58 -1.25 -5.96 -17.56
C VAL A 58 -1.99 -5.90 -16.22
N ALA A 59 -2.32 -7.06 -15.66
CA ALA A 59 -2.86 -7.20 -14.32
C ALA A 59 -1.87 -6.66 -13.27
N LEU A 60 -0.59 -7.03 -13.35
CA LEU A 60 0.45 -6.51 -12.45
C LEU A 60 0.54 -4.98 -12.51
N ARG A 61 0.58 -4.40 -13.72
CA ARG A 61 0.62 -2.93 -13.88
C ARG A 61 -0.64 -2.25 -13.30
N ALA A 62 -1.81 -2.86 -13.48
CA ALA A 62 -3.06 -2.33 -12.94
C ALA A 62 -3.07 -2.35 -11.41
N ALA A 63 -2.65 -3.47 -10.81
CA ALA A 63 -2.50 -3.61 -9.36
C ALA A 63 -1.48 -2.58 -8.82
N LEU A 64 -0.28 -2.52 -9.39
CA LEU A 64 0.77 -1.56 -9.01
C LEU A 64 0.25 -0.12 -9.01
N ASN A 65 -0.37 0.32 -10.11
CA ASN A 65 -0.88 1.69 -10.23
C ASN A 65 -1.94 1.99 -9.16
N THR A 66 -2.77 1.01 -8.82
CA THR A 66 -3.82 1.17 -7.81
C THR A 66 -3.20 1.30 -6.42
N TRP A 67 -2.29 0.40 -6.05
CA TRP A 67 -1.64 0.41 -4.74
C TRP A 67 -0.76 1.64 -4.54
N PHE A 68 -0.01 2.09 -5.55
CA PHE A 68 0.71 3.36 -5.47
C PHE A 68 -0.21 4.55 -5.22
N SER A 69 -1.38 4.58 -5.87
CA SER A 69 -2.34 5.67 -5.68
C SER A 69 -2.94 5.66 -4.28
N LEU A 70 -3.24 4.48 -3.72
CA LEU A 70 -3.74 4.35 -2.35
C LEU A 70 -2.72 4.78 -1.31
N ILE A 71 -1.46 4.38 -1.48
CA ILE A 71 -0.37 4.79 -0.60
C ILE A 71 -0.17 6.31 -0.66
N ASP A 72 -0.14 6.92 -1.85
CA ASP A 72 -0.03 8.39 -2.00
C ASP A 72 -1.17 9.11 -1.25
N VAL A 73 -2.41 8.63 -1.39
CA VAL A 73 -3.56 9.23 -0.72
C VAL A 73 -3.48 9.07 0.80
N ALA A 74 -3.09 7.89 1.29
CA ALA A 74 -2.94 7.63 2.72
C ALA A 74 -1.86 8.52 3.34
N GLU A 75 -0.70 8.63 2.69
CA GLU A 75 0.42 9.47 3.14
C GLU A 75 0.04 10.94 3.19
N ARG A 76 -0.54 11.47 2.12
CA ARG A 76 -0.97 12.88 2.05
C ARG A 76 -2.05 13.21 3.07
N THR A 77 -2.95 12.26 3.33
CA THR A 77 -4.00 12.43 4.35
C THR A 77 -3.39 12.45 5.76
N ALA A 78 -2.41 11.59 6.02
CA ALA A 78 -1.67 11.59 7.28
C ALA A 78 -0.92 12.91 7.50
N ASP A 79 -0.25 13.45 6.48
CA ASP A 79 0.46 14.74 6.55
C ASP A 79 -0.49 15.89 6.90
N ILE A 80 -1.63 15.98 6.22
CA ILE A 80 -2.66 16.99 6.52
C ILE A 80 -3.16 16.84 7.97
N GLY A 81 -3.33 15.61 8.45
CA GLY A 81 -3.74 15.33 9.83
C GLY A 81 -2.73 15.85 10.85
N VAL A 82 -1.43 15.66 10.60
CA VAL A 82 -0.34 16.17 11.45
C VAL A 82 -0.33 17.70 11.44
N ASP A 83 -0.37 18.33 10.27
CA ASP A 83 -0.38 19.80 10.13
C ASP A 83 -1.52 20.45 10.92
N VAL A 84 -2.72 19.84 10.88
CA VAL A 84 -3.89 20.33 11.63
C VAL A 84 -3.73 20.19 13.14
N LEU A 85 -3.03 19.16 13.62
CA LEU A 85 -2.74 18.97 15.04
C LEU A 85 -1.66 19.93 15.53
N GLU A 86 -0.63 20.20 14.73
CA GLU A 86 0.46 21.13 15.08
C GLU A 86 0.05 22.60 15.00
N ALA A 87 -0.95 22.94 14.17
CA ALA A 87 -1.50 24.29 14.08
C ALA A 87 -2.41 24.70 15.28
N ARG A 88 -2.64 23.80 16.24
CA ARG A 88 -3.48 24.02 17.44
C ARG A 88 -2.65 24.24 18.69
#